data_AF-A0A9J6GWD4-F1
#
_entry.id   AF-A0A9J6GWD4-F1
#
_cell.length_a   1.000
_cell.length_b   1.000
_cell.length_c   1.000
_cell.angle_alpha   90.00
_cell.angle_beta   90.00
_cell.angle_gamma   90.00
#
_symmetry.space_group_name_H-M   'P 1'
#
loop_
_entity.id
_entity.type
_entity.pdbx_description
1 polymer ?
#
loop_
_entity_poly.entity_id
_entity_poly.type
_entity_poly.pdbx_seq_one_letter_code
_entity_poly.pdbx_strand_id
1 'polypeptide(L)'
;MLGISKRGREHRITNWYGYRQACEASARSLSDLDTWVRELHQDVRQHNTLVPEEANIPETDARLAGLWEALRSLRTRLKSHPRNRSLRRKIAQVQ
;
A
#
# COMPACT_ATOMS: atom_id res chain seq x y z
N MET A 1 1.40 10.72 -32.09
CA MET A 1 1.88 11.50 -30.93
C MET A 1 2.51 10.52 -29.96
N LEU A 2 3.83 10.59 -29.75
CA LEU A 2 4.53 9.75 -28.78
C LEU A 2 4.30 10.32 -27.38
N GLY A 3 3.53 9.62 -26.56
CA GLY A 3 3.26 10.00 -25.17
C GLY A 3 4.54 9.91 -24.34
N ILE A 4 4.90 11.02 -23.69
CA ILE A 4 5.99 11.08 -22.73
C ILE A 4 5.59 10.23 -21.52
N SER A 5 6.10 9.01 -21.44
CA SER A 5 5.96 8.15 -20.26
C SER A 5 6.64 8.86 -19.09
N LYS A 6 5.84 9.37 -18.14
CA LYS A 6 6.35 9.88 -16.87
C LYS A 6 6.97 8.68 -16.14
N ARG A 7 8.30 8.63 -16.05
CA ARG A 7 8.99 7.65 -15.19
C ARG A 7 8.52 7.92 -13.76
N GLY A 8 7.73 7.01 -13.20
CA GLY A 8 7.29 7.05 -11.81
C GLY A 8 8.49 7.14 -10.87
N ARG A 9 8.33 7.78 -9.72
CA ARG A 9 9.39 7.89 -8.72
C ARG A 9 9.54 6.52 -8.05
N GLU A 10 10.76 5.98 -8.05
CA GLU A 10 11.04 4.73 -7.34
C GLU A 10 10.95 4.98 -5.83
N HIS A 11 10.06 4.25 -5.15
CA HIS A 11 9.94 4.31 -3.71
C HIS A 11 10.79 3.22 -3.07
N ARG A 12 11.64 3.61 -2.12
CA ARG A 12 12.48 2.70 -1.37
C ARG A 12 11.83 2.37 -0.03
N ILE A 13 11.56 1.09 0.20
CA ILE A 13 11.04 0.61 1.48
C ILE A 13 12.10 -0.25 2.15
N THR A 14 12.49 0.12 3.36
CA THR A 14 13.44 -0.66 4.17
C THR A 14 12.69 -1.63 5.07
N ASN A 15 12.99 -2.93 4.98
CA ASN A 15 12.53 -3.93 5.93
C ASN A 15 13.35 -3.83 7.23
N TRP A 16 12.92 -2.95 8.13
CA TRP A 16 13.57 -2.71 9.42
C TRP A 16 13.60 -3.91 10.37
N TYR A 17 12.68 -4.87 10.19
CA TYR A 17 12.65 -6.06 11.02
C TYR A 17 13.73 -7.06 10.59
N GLY A 18 13.81 -7.36 9.30
CA GLY A 18 14.86 -8.22 8.75
C GLY A 18 16.25 -7.64 8.97
N TYR A 19 16.41 -6.33 8.80
CA TYR A 19 17.66 -5.62 9.09
C TYR A 19 18.09 -5.79 10.55
N ARG A 20 17.18 -5.63 11.50
CA ARG A 20 17.49 -5.79 12.93
C ARG A 20 17.89 -7.21 13.29
N GLN A 21 17.20 -8.22 12.76
CA GLN A 21 17.60 -9.61 12.97
C GLN A 21 19.00 -9.91 12.40
N ALA A 22 19.31 -9.38 11.21
CA ALA A 22 20.62 -9.54 10.61
C ALA A 22 21.73 -8.89 11.45
N CYS A 23 21.48 -7.68 11.98
CA CYS A 23 22.42 -7.01 12.88
C CYS A 23 22.61 -7.74 14.21
N GLU A 24 21.54 -8.26 14.82
CA GLU A 24 21.64 -9.01 16.08
C GLU A 24 22.35 -10.36 15.91
N ALA A 25 22.14 -11.03 14.77
CA ALA A 25 22.84 -12.27 14.44
C ALA A 25 24.32 -12.03 14.08
N SER A 26 24.64 -10.88 13.49
CA SER A 26 26.01 -10.47 13.22
C SER A 26 26.59 -9.77 14.44
N ALA A 27 27.00 -10.51 15.46
CA ALA A 27 27.82 -9.98 16.55
C ALA A 27 29.20 -9.56 16.00
N ARG A 28 29.25 -8.42 15.29
CA ARG A 28 30.46 -7.93 14.61
C ARG A 28 31.38 -7.25 15.60
N SER A 29 32.60 -7.76 15.71
CA SER A 29 33.68 -7.09 16.45
C SER A 29 34.19 -5.92 15.62
N LEU A 30 34.02 -4.70 16.14
CA LEU A 30 34.38 -3.44 15.48
C LEU A 30 35.90 -3.29 15.47
N SER A 31 36.54 -3.84 14.43
CA SER A 31 37.99 -3.85 14.26
C SER A 31 38.48 -2.75 13.30
N ASP A 32 37.63 -2.34 12.35
CA ASP A 32 37.88 -1.24 11.42
C ASP A 32 36.56 -0.51 11.10
N LEU A 33 36.55 0.81 11.29
CA LEU A 33 35.37 1.67 11.13
C LEU A 33 34.94 1.76 9.65
N ASP A 34 35.89 1.85 8.72
CA ASP A 34 35.59 2.01 7.29
C ASP A 34 35.02 0.74 6.69
N THR A 35 35.50 -0.41 7.17
CA THR A 35 34.93 -1.71 6.81
C THR A 35 33.54 -1.87 7.42
N TRP A 36 33.36 -1.50 8.69
CA TRP A 36 32.06 -1.56 9.35
C TRP A 36 30.99 -0.68 8.67
N VAL A 37 31.33 0.55 8.28
CA VAL A 37 30.41 1.45 7.56
C VAL A 37 30.01 0.88 6.20
N ARG A 38 30.95 0.27 5.47
CA ARG A 38 30.67 -0.37 4.17
C ARG A 38 29.71 -1.54 4.30
N GLU A 39 29.92 -2.40 5.29
CA GLU A 39 29.04 -3.53 5.58
C GLU A 39 27.63 -3.04 5.96
N LEU A 40 27.53 -1.98 6.76
CA LEU A 40 26.25 -1.41 7.18
C LEU A 40 25.47 -0.83 6.00
N HIS A 41 26.15 -0.16 5.07
CA HIS A 41 25.55 0.29 3.82
C HIS A 41 25.08 -0.87 2.93
N GLN A 42 25.81 -1.98 2.92
CA GLN A 42 25.46 -3.17 2.17
C GLN A 42 24.23 -3.86 2.76
N ASP A 43 24.16 -4.02 4.08
CA ASP A 43 23.02 -4.64 4.78
C ASP A 43 21.75 -3.81 4.57
N VAL A 44 21.85 -2.48 4.71
CA VAL A 44 20.72 -1.58 4.41
C VAL A 44 20.27 -1.75 2.96
N ARG A 45 21.18 -1.90 2.00
CA ARG A 45 20.81 -2.15 0.59
C ARG A 45 20.14 -3.51 0.40
N GLN A 46 20.59 -4.56 1.08
CA GLN A 46 20.01 -5.90 1.00
C GLN A 46 18.60 -5.97 1.58
N HIS A 47 18.32 -5.17 2.62
CA HIS A 47 16.99 -5.07 3.22
C HIS A 47 16.12 -3.96 2.64
N ASN A 48 16.59 -3.29 1.58
CA ASN A 48 15.80 -2.34 0.82
C ASN A 48 15.11 -3.03 -0.34
N THR A 49 13.78 -2.93 -0.36
CA THR A 49 12.98 -3.29 -1.51
C THR A 49 12.67 -2.02 -2.30
N LEU A 50 12.94 -2.07 -3.60
CA LEU A 50 12.46 -1.05 -4.54
C LEU A 50 11.04 -1.43 -4.93
N VAL A 51 10.10 -0.55 -4.61
CA VAL A 51 8.72 -0.72 -5.06
C VAL A 51 8.55 0.17 -6.28
N PRO A 52 8.33 -0.41 -7.49
CA PRO A 52 7.96 0.38 -8.63
C PRO A 52 6.63 1.09 -8.31
N GLU A 53 6.57 2.39 -8.59
CA GLU A 53 5.30 3.11 -8.62
C GLU A 53 4.53 2.53 -9.81
N GLU A 54 3.80 1.45 -9.58
CA GLU A 54 2.86 0.89 -10.54
C GLU A 54 1.82 1.97 -10.84
N ALA A 55 2.12 2.79 -11.85
CA ALA A 55 1.24 3.80 -12.43
C ALA A 55 0.06 3.17 -13.19
N ASN A 56 -0.36 1.99 -12.77
CA ASN A 56 -1.70 1.46 -12.94
C ASN A 56 -2.34 1.43 -11.56
N ILE A 57 -2.45 2.60 -10.91
CA ILE A 57 -3.58 2.82 -10.03
C ILE A 57 -4.75 2.83 -11.03
N PRO A 58 -5.59 1.78 -11.11
CA PRO A 58 -6.80 1.91 -11.90
C PRO A 58 -7.49 3.15 -11.34
N GLU A 59 -7.65 4.19 -12.15
CA GLU A 59 -8.53 5.30 -11.79
C GLU A 59 -9.80 4.62 -11.29
N THR A 60 -10.06 4.72 -9.99
CA THR A 60 -11.21 4.07 -9.38
C THR A 60 -12.39 4.52 -10.21
N ASP A 61 -12.99 3.59 -10.97
CA ASP A 61 -14.02 3.93 -11.95
C ASP A 61 -15.02 4.83 -11.23
N ALA A 62 -15.12 6.09 -11.67
CA ALA A 62 -15.91 7.10 -10.99
C ALA A 62 -17.36 6.62 -10.80
N ARG A 63 -17.83 5.75 -11.70
CA ARG A 63 -19.11 5.05 -11.60
C ARG A 63 -19.12 4.07 -10.42
N LEU A 64 -18.11 3.23 -10.26
CA LEU A 64 -18.01 2.30 -9.14
C LEU A 64 -17.91 3.06 -7.81
N ALA A 65 -17.08 4.11 -7.73
CA ALA A 65 -16.99 4.96 -6.53
C ALA A 65 -18.36 5.55 -6.14
N GLY A 66 -19.12 6.07 -7.12
CA GLY A 66 -20.47 6.57 -6.90
C GLY A 66 -21.45 5.49 -6.42
N LEU A 67 -21.37 4.28 -6.98
CA LEU A 67 -22.20 3.14 -6.54
C LEU A 67 -21.87 2.72 -5.10
N TRP A 68 -20.60 2.72 -4.72
CA TRP A 68 -20.15 2.42 -3.36
C TRP A 68 -20.69 3.43 -2.34
N GLU A 69 -20.63 4.72 -2.65
CA GLU A 69 -21.18 5.77 -1.78
C GLU A 69 -22.71 5.70 -1.69
N ALA A 70 -23.40 5.45 -2.81
CA ALA A 70 -24.84 5.24 -2.81
C ALA A 70 -25.25 4.03 -1.94
N LEU A 71 -24.53 2.91 -2.07
CA LEU A 71 -24.75 1.72 -1.26
C LEU A 71 -24.51 1.99 0.23
N ARG A 72 -23.46 2.74 0.56
CA ARG A 72 -23.13 3.15 1.93
C ARG A 72 -24.26 3.99 2.54
N SER A 73 -24.76 4.98 1.81
CA SER A 73 -25.87 5.83 2.22
C SER A 73 -27.16 5.02 2.46
N LEU A 74 -27.50 4.10 1.56
CA LEU A 74 -28.66 3.23 1.70
C LEU A 74 -28.54 2.31 2.93
N ARG A 75 -27.36 1.73 3.18
CA ARG A 75 -27.11 0.89 4.37
C ARG A 75 -27.24 1.70 5.66
N THR A 76 -26.72 2.92 5.71
CA THR A 76 -26.87 3.82 6.86
C THR A 76 -28.35 4.13 7.13
N ARG A 77 -29.12 4.44 6.08
CA ARG A 77 -30.58 4.68 6.21
C ARG A 77 -31.35 3.45 6.67
N LEU A 78 -30.95 2.26 6.21
CA LEU A 78 -31.55 1.00 6.62
C LEU A 78 -31.28 0.70 8.10
N LYS A 79 -30.09 1.04 8.63
CA LYS A 79 -29.80 0.91 10.07
C LYS A 79 -30.78 1.72 10.92
N SER A 80 -31.12 2.94 10.49
CA SER A 80 -32.13 3.77 11.17
C SER A 80 -33.57 3.28 10.97
N HIS A 81 -33.86 2.61 9.84
CA HIS A 81 -35.21 2.14 9.49
C HIS A 81 -35.22 0.66 9.07
N PRO A 82 -34.95 -0.27 10.00
CA PRO A 82 -34.66 -1.67 9.66
C PRO A 82 -35.84 -2.41 9.00
N ARG A 83 -37.08 -1.98 9.27
CA ARG A 83 -38.31 -2.58 8.72
C ARG A 83 -38.66 -2.08 7.32
N ASN A 84 -37.91 -1.12 6.78
CA ASN A 84 -38.21 -0.55 5.48
C ASN A 84 -37.89 -1.53 4.33
N ARG A 85 -38.93 -2.19 3.80
CA ARG A 85 -38.81 -3.15 2.69
C ARG A 85 -38.31 -2.52 1.39
N SER A 86 -38.59 -1.25 1.13
CA SER A 86 -38.16 -0.60 -0.12
C SER A 86 -36.65 -0.37 -0.14
N LEU A 87 -36.06 0.02 1.00
CA LEU A 87 -34.60 0.16 1.15
C LEU A 87 -33.87 -1.18 1.01
N ARG A 88 -34.42 -2.25 1.59
CA ARG A 88 -33.85 -3.61 1.45
C ARG A 88 -33.85 -4.07 -0.02
N ARG A 89 -34.95 -3.85 -0.74
CA ARG A 89 -35.05 -4.17 -2.17
C ARG A 89 -34.04 -3.37 -3.01
N LYS A 90 -33.91 -2.06 -2.75
CA LYS A 90 -32.94 -1.20 -3.45
C LYS A 90 -31.49 -1.63 -3.23
N ILE A 91 -31.15 -2.01 -1.99
CA ILE A 91 -29.80 -2.53 -1.68
C ILE A 91 -29.53 -3.84 -2.43
N ALA A 92 -30.52 -4.75 -2.48
CA ALA A 92 -30.39 -6.02 -3.19
C ALA A 92 -30.28 -5.90 -4.72
N GLN A 93 -30.62 -4.74 -5.31
CA GLN A 93 -30.44 -4.47 -6.74
C GLN A 93 -29.05 -3.92 -7.09
N VAL A 94 -28.30 -3.43 -6.10
CA VAL A 94 -26.98 -2.81 -6.27
C VAL A 94 -25.85 -3.77 -5.84
N GLN A 95 -26.18 -4.82 -5.09
CA GLN A 95 -25.29 -5.93 -4.72
C GLN A 95 -25.27 -7.00 -5.81
#